data_AF-U5D794-F1
#
_entry.id   AF-U5D794-F1
#
_cell.length_a   1.000
_cell.length_b   1.000
_cell.length_c   1.000
_cell.angle_alpha   90.00
_cell.angle_beta   90.00
_cell.angle_gamma   90.00
#
_symmetry.space_group_name_H-M   'P 1'
#
loop_
_entity.id
_entity.type
_entity.pdbx_description
1 polymer ?
#
loop_
_entity_poly.entity_id
_entity_poly.type
_entity_poly.pdbx_seq_one_letter_code
_entity_poly.pdbx_strand_id
1 'polypeptide(L)' 'MARDNSCVSRVAAGAAMGGAIGGAFGAVFGTIDAIRYKVPGLLKIRHIGQNTVGGAAIFSVFLAAGSLIHCGRSY' A
#
# COMPACT_ATOMS: atom_id res chain seq x y z
N MET A 1 2.60 -15.28 25.31
CA MET A 1 1.78 -15.31 24.08
C MET A 1 1.04 -13.99 23.76
N ALA A 2 0.92 -13.01 24.68
CA ALA A 2 0.27 -11.71 24.37
C ALA A 2 1.15 -10.71 23.57
N ARG A 3 2.48 -10.86 23.60
CA ARG A 3 3.45 -9.92 22.98
C ARG A 3 3.54 -10.09 21.46
N ASP A 4 3.56 -11.32 20.95
CA ASP A 4 3.54 -11.60 19.51
C ASP A 4 2.27 -11.07 18.85
N ASN A 5 1.11 -11.24 19.49
CA ASN A 5 -0.15 -10.76 18.94
C ASN A 5 -0.19 -9.22 18.87
N SER A 6 0.46 -8.52 19.81
CA SER A 6 0.58 -7.05 19.77
C SER A 6 1.54 -6.57 18.69
N CYS A 7 2.63 -7.30 18.41
CA CYS A 7 3.52 -6.97 17.30
C CYS A 7 2.90 -7.29 15.95
N VAL A 8 2.26 -8.44 15.81
CA VAL A 8 1.50 -8.81 14.61
C VAL A 8 0.37 -7.81 14.36
N SER A 9 -0.33 -7.34 15.41
CA SER A 9 -1.37 -6.31 15.28
C SER A 9 -0.82 -4.97 14.81
N ARG A 10 0.39 -4.57 15.24
CA ARG A 10 1.05 -3.34 14.77
C ARG A 10 1.51 -3.47 13.33
N VAL A 11 2.06 -4.62 12.95
CA VAL A 11 2.45 -4.93 11.57
C VAL A 11 1.22 -4.95 10.65
N ALA A 12 0.13 -5.57 11.08
CA ALA A 12 -1.13 -5.59 10.35
C ALA A 12 -1.74 -4.19 10.21
N ALA A 13 -1.70 -3.37 11.26
CA ALA A 13 -2.11 -1.98 11.19
C ALA A 13 -1.24 -1.17 10.21
N GLY A 14 0.08 -1.36 10.25
CA GLY A 14 1.02 -0.75 9.30
C GLY A 14 0.75 -1.17 7.84
N ALA A 15 0.50 -2.46 7.62
CA ALA A 15 0.14 -2.99 6.31
C ALA A 15 -1.19 -2.43 5.80
N ALA A 16 -2.21 -2.36 6.66
CA ALA A 16 -3.53 -1.82 6.32
C ALA A 16 -3.45 -0.33 5.96
N MET A 17 -2.71 0.46 6.74
CA MET A 17 -2.50 1.88 6.47
C MET A 17 -1.69 2.10 5.19
N GLY A 18 -0.61 1.34 4.99
CA GLY A 18 0.19 1.42 3.77
C GLY A 18 -0.59 1.00 2.52
N GLY A 19 -1.46 -0.01 2.63
CA GLY A 19 -2.35 -0.45 1.56
C GLY A 19 -3.42 0.59 1.23
N ALA A 20 -4.05 1.21 2.24
CA ALA A 20 -5.05 2.25 2.04
C ALA A 20 -4.44 3.51 1.39
N ILE A 21 -3.28 3.96 1.87
CA ILE A 21 -2.58 5.14 1.33
C ILE A 21 -2.07 4.84 -0.08
N GLY A 22 -1.38 3.72 -0.30
CA GLY A 22 -0.88 3.34 -1.62
C GLY A 22 -1.99 3.10 -2.64
N GLY A 23 -3.13 2.59 -2.18
CA GLY A 23 -4.34 2.44 -2.99
C GLY A 23 -4.96 3.79 -3.37
N ALA A 24 -5.13 4.71 -2.42
CA ALA A 24 -5.65 6.05 -2.70
C ALA A 24 -4.74 6.84 -3.65
N PHE A 25 -3.42 6.81 -3.41
CA PHE A 25 -2.44 7.47 -4.27
C PHE A 25 -2.40 6.87 -5.67
N GLY A 26 -2.34 5.54 -5.79
CA GLY A 26 -2.29 4.91 -7.11
C GLY A 26 -3.59 5.04 -7.90
N ALA A 27 -4.75 5.19 -7.23
CA ALA A 27 -6.01 5.52 -7.87
C ALA A 27 -6.04 6.98 -8.36
N VAL A 28 -5.60 7.96 -7.55
CA VAL A 28 -5.59 9.38 -7.94
C VAL A 28 -4.55 9.64 -9.03
N PHE A 29 -3.30 9.22 -8.83
CA PHE A 29 -2.25 9.42 -9.84
C PHE A 29 -2.50 8.56 -11.08
N GLY A 30 -2.94 7.32 -10.91
CA GLY A 30 -3.32 6.46 -12.04
C GLY A 30 -4.46 7.04 -12.87
N THR A 31 -5.45 7.71 -12.26
CA THR A 31 -6.54 8.36 -13.01
C THR A 31 -6.06 9.64 -13.71
N ILE A 32 -5.20 10.44 -13.08
CA ILE A 32 -4.59 11.62 -13.72
C ILE A 32 -3.77 11.20 -14.94
N ASP A 33 -2.89 10.20 -14.79
CA ASP A 33 -2.07 9.67 -15.89
C ASP A 33 -2.94 9.08 -17.00
N ALA A 34 -3.98 8.32 -16.65
CA ALA A 34 -4.93 7.76 -17.62
C ALA A 34 -5.66 8.83 -18.44
N ILE A 35 -5.99 9.98 -17.84
CA ILE A 35 -6.64 11.10 -18.52
C ILE A 35 -5.63 11.86 -19.38
N ARG A 36 -4.42 12.12 -18.86
CA ARG A 36 -3.37 12.88 -19.55
C ARG A 36 -2.80 12.14 -20.76
N TYR A 37 -2.57 10.83 -20.65
CA TYR A 37 -2.03 10.01 -21.73
C TYR A 37 -3.08 9.52 -22.73
N LYS A 38 -4.35 9.97 -22.63
CA LYS A 38 -5.47 9.57 -23.53
C LYS A 38 -5.54 8.04 -23.74
N VAL A 39 -5.27 7.27 -22.70
CA VAL A 39 -5.23 5.81 -22.81
C VAL A 39 -6.63 5.32 -23.23
N PRO A 40 -6.80 4.60 -24.35
CA PRO A 40 -8.10 4.20 -24.83
C PRO A 40 -8.60 2.91 -24.15
N GLY A 41 -9.90 2.86 -23.84
CA GLY A 41 -10.62 1.64 -23.48
C GLY A 41 -10.20 0.95 -22.17
N LEU A 42 -10.31 -0.38 -22.15
CA LEU A 42 -10.14 -1.28 -21.00
C LEU A 42 -8.72 -1.23 -20.39
N LEU A 43 -7.74 -0.75 -21.16
CA LEU A 43 -6.36 -0.53 -20.71
C LEU A 43 -6.25 0.59 -19.67
N LYS A 44 -7.17 1.57 -19.64
CA LYS A 44 -7.22 2.57 -18.56
C LYS A 44 -7.39 1.92 -17.20
N ILE A 45 -8.36 1.03 -17.09
CA ILE A 45 -8.72 0.39 -15.81
C ILE A 45 -7.59 -0.53 -15.36
N ARG A 46 -6.96 -1.24 -16.30
CA ARG A 46 -5.79 -2.07 -16.01
C ARG A 46 -4.56 -1.24 -15.63
N HIS A 47 -4.35 -0.09 -16.26
CA HIS A 47 -3.22 0.79 -15.94
C HIS A 47 -3.40 1.47 -14.58
N ILE A 48 -4.60 1.99 -14.29
CA ILE A 48 -4.96 2.52 -12.97
C ILE A 48 -4.83 1.41 -11.91
N GLY A 49 -5.35 0.22 -12.21
CA GLY A 49 -5.26 -0.95 -11.33
C GLY A 49 -3.81 -1.37 -11.06
N GLN A 50 -2.94 -1.41 -12.08
CA GLN A 50 -1.52 -1.73 -11.89
C GLN A 50 -0.79 -0.68 -11.06
N ASN A 51 -1.03 0.62 -11.29
CA ASN A 51 -0.44 1.68 -10.46
C ASN A 51 -0.96 1.62 -9.01
N THR A 52 -2.25 1.35 -8.84
CA THR A 52 -2.91 1.20 -7.52
C THR A 52 -2.34 0.02 -6.74
N VAL A 53 -2.27 -1.15 -7.36
CA VAL A 53 -1.75 -2.37 -6.72
C VAL A 53 -0.24 -2.24 -6.48
N GLY A 54 0.51 -1.67 -7.42
CA GLY A 54 1.95 -1.42 -7.27
C GLY A 54 2.25 -0.49 -6.11
N GLY A 55 1.52 0.64 -6.02
CA GLY A 55 1.63 1.58 -4.90
C GLY A 55 1.21 0.94 -3.58
N ALA A 56 0.03 0.32 -3.52
CA ALA A 56 -0.46 -0.35 -2.32
C ALA A 56 0.50 -1.45 -1.83
N ALA A 57 1.12 -2.22 -2.73
CA ALA A 57 2.07 -3.26 -2.38
C ALA A 57 3.34 -2.69 -1.74
N ILE A 58 3.93 -1.66 -2.35
CA ILE A 58 5.19 -1.09 -1.84
C ILE A 58 4.95 -0.39 -0.50
N PHE A 59 3.91 0.44 -0.40
CA PHE A 59 3.61 1.17 0.83
C PHE A 59 3.16 0.24 1.97
N SER A 60 2.37 -0.81 1.68
CA SER A 60 2.01 -1.80 2.71
C SER A 60 3.22 -2.58 3.20
N VAL A 61 4.11 -3.05 2.33
CA VAL A 61 5.34 -3.77 2.71
C VAL A 61 6.27 -2.86 3.51
N PHE A 62 6.44 -1.61 3.09
CA PHE A 62 7.30 -0.66 3.79
C PHE A 62 6.80 -0.34 5.21
N LEU A 63 5.52 -0.02 5.37
CA LEU A 63 4.95 0.28 6.69
C LEU A 63 4.83 -0.98 7.56
N ALA A 64 4.56 -2.14 6.98
CA ALA A 64 4.56 -3.41 7.71
C ALA A 64 5.97 -3.74 8.24
N ALA A 65 7.00 -3.62 7.40
CA ALA A 65 8.40 -3.85 7.79
C ALA A 65 8.90 -2.82 8.81
N GLY A 66 8.56 -1.54 8.64
CA GLY A 66 8.88 -0.50 9.62
C GLY A 66 8.24 -0.76 10.99
N SER A 67 6.98 -1.24 10.99
CA SER A 67 6.26 -1.62 12.21
C SER A 67 6.88 -2.86 12.89
N LEU A 68 7.43 -3.79 12.10
CA LEU A 68 8.16 -4.96 12.59
C LEU A 68 9.46 -4.57 13.31
N ILE A 69 10.26 -3.68 12.71
CA ILE A 69 11.54 -3.20 13.27
C ILE A 69 11.32 -2.45 14.59
N HIS A 70 10.27 -1.63 14.67
CA HIS A 70 9.93 -0.90 15.89
C HIS A 70 9.52 -1.83 17.04
N CYS A 71 8.89 -2.96 16.72
CA CYS A 71 8.57 -4.00 17.69
C CYS A 71 9.82 -4.76 18.17
N GLY A 72 10.79 -5.02 17.28
CA GLY A 72 12.04 -5.70 17.62
C GLY A 72 13.01 -4.87 18.47
N ARG A 73 12.91 -3.53 18.46
CA ARG A 73 13.80 -2.60 19.19
C ARG A 73 13.42 -2.36 20.66
N SER A 74 12.31 -2.92 21.14
CA SER A 74 11.88 -2.78 22.55
C SER A 74 12.40 -3.90 23.47
N TYR A 75 13.55 -4.49 23.14
CA TYR A 75 14.32 -5.39 24.01
C TYR A 75 15.61 -4.70 24.42
#